data_AF-A0ABD0PQW3-F1
#
_entry.id   AF-A0ABD0PQW3-F1
#
_cell.length_a   1.000
_cell.length_b   1.000
_cell.length_c   1.000
_cell.angle_alpha   90.00
_cell.angle_beta   90.00
_cell.angle_gamma   90.00
#
_symmetry.space_group_name_H-M   'P 1'
#
loop_
_entity.id
_entity.type
_entity.pdbx_description
1 polymer ?
#
loop_
_entity_poly.entity_id
_entity_poly.type
_entity_poly.pdbx_seq_one_letter_code
_entity_poly.pdbx_strand_id
1 'polypeptide(L)'
;MCQKSPVVSWHLIGLGSTPEIHSIQFERHTLKVFNHKRVTVEMTPMTFTTALMKPTAIGKFLISCKIHSHQTAGMNAFFTVDNCPDPVVAPVQDKRNVIREEDEEEDEDNMFSIVYKQGGPVSVLRSSAKGRPKVWVHYIAAEEMDWDYSSQSGNRGSEKYTDKTFTVKKTTDKMLMGPELRGEVGDKFQVGHVDLKR
;
A
#
# COMPACT_ATOMS: atom_id res chain seq x y z
N MET A 1 16.53 3.44 6.79
CA MET A 1 15.55 2.81 7.73
C MET A 1 15.80 1.31 7.78
N CYS A 2 15.31 0.58 8.78
CA CYS A 2 15.68 -0.84 8.97
C CYS A 2 14.55 -1.80 8.60
N GLN A 3 14.82 -2.85 7.80
CA GLN A 3 13.82 -3.83 7.36
C GLN A 3 13.08 -4.53 8.52
N LYS A 4 13.78 -4.85 9.60
CA LYS A 4 13.20 -5.54 10.78
C LYS A 4 12.64 -4.58 11.84
N SER A 5 12.61 -3.28 11.60
CA SER A 5 12.04 -2.32 12.54
C SER A 5 10.52 -2.49 12.61
N PRO A 6 9.89 -2.42 13.81
CA PRO A 6 8.49 -2.77 14.00
C PRO A 6 7.53 -1.97 13.10
N VAL A 7 7.61 -0.64 13.10
CA VAL A 7 6.82 0.28 12.25
C VAL A 7 7.55 1.63 12.15
N VAL A 8 7.58 2.23 10.96
CA VAL A 8 8.04 3.60 10.71
C VAL A 8 6.83 4.53 10.57
N SER A 9 6.86 5.67 11.27
CA SER A 9 5.84 6.73 11.16
C SER A 9 6.29 7.79 10.16
N TRP A 10 5.45 8.05 9.16
CA TRP A 10 5.62 9.12 8.18
C TRP A 10 4.63 10.23 8.50
N HIS A 11 5.14 11.43 8.80
CA HIS A 11 4.34 12.62 9.02
C HIS A 11 4.34 13.47 7.74
N LEU A 12 3.22 13.41 7.02
CA LEU A 12 3.05 14.05 5.72
C LEU A 12 2.32 15.38 5.92
N ILE A 13 2.88 16.46 5.40
CA ILE A 13 2.32 17.82 5.47
C ILE A 13 2.13 18.33 4.04
N GLY A 14 0.89 18.61 3.67
CA GLY A 14 0.54 19.19 2.38
C GLY A 14 0.65 20.71 2.45
N LEU A 15 1.60 21.28 1.72
CA LEU A 15 1.82 22.72 1.62
C LEU A 15 1.65 23.16 0.17
N GLY A 16 0.96 24.27 -0.05
CA GLY A 16 0.73 24.84 -1.36
C GLY A 16 -0.10 26.12 -1.26
N SER A 17 0.07 27.02 -2.22
CA SER A 17 -0.72 28.25 -2.33
C SER A 17 -1.95 28.10 -3.23
N THR A 18 -1.96 27.06 -4.07
CA THR A 18 -3.03 26.73 -5.00
C THR A 18 -3.80 25.49 -4.52
N PRO A 19 -5.10 25.35 -4.87
CA PRO A 19 -5.89 24.18 -4.49
C PRO A 19 -5.54 22.96 -5.37
N GLU A 20 -4.30 22.50 -5.30
CA GLU A 20 -3.79 21.35 -6.04
C GLU A 20 -3.88 20.07 -5.20
N ILE A 21 -4.15 18.94 -5.87
CA ILE A 21 -4.22 17.62 -5.22
C ILE A 21 -2.95 16.86 -5.59
N HIS A 22 -2.37 16.15 -4.62
CA HIS A 22 -1.22 15.28 -4.86
C HIS A 22 -1.52 13.85 -4.38
N SER A 23 -1.33 12.88 -5.28
CA SER A 23 -1.42 11.45 -4.96
C SER A 23 -0.02 10.87 -4.74
N ILE A 24 0.42 10.78 -3.49
CA ILE A 24 1.78 10.33 -3.14
C ILE A 24 1.83 8.82 -3.02
N GLN A 25 2.66 8.15 -3.83
CA GLN A 25 2.90 6.71 -3.75
C GLN A 25 4.28 6.40 -3.18
N PHE A 26 4.34 5.39 -2.32
CA PHE A 26 5.58 4.77 -1.86
C PHE A 26 5.81 3.49 -2.66
N GLU A 27 6.85 3.47 -3.48
CA GLU A 27 7.13 2.35 -4.36
C GLU A 27 7.33 1.06 -3.56
N ARG A 28 6.68 -0.04 -4.00
CA ARG A 28 6.77 -1.39 -3.41
C ARG A 28 6.38 -1.48 -1.93
N HIS A 29 5.79 -0.44 -1.37
CA HIS A 29 5.37 -0.41 0.03
C HIS A 29 3.90 -0.06 0.16
N THR A 30 3.30 -0.51 1.26
CA THR A 30 1.91 -0.19 1.59
C THR A 30 1.87 0.53 2.93
N LEU A 31 1.05 1.55 2.99
CA LEU A 31 0.88 2.39 4.17
C LEU A 31 -0.40 2.00 4.92
N LYS A 32 -0.41 2.29 6.21
CA LYS A 32 -1.61 2.25 7.04
C LYS A 32 -1.93 3.68 7.47
N VAL A 33 -3.02 4.21 6.94
CA VAL A 33 -3.50 5.58 7.16
C VAL A 33 -4.91 5.50 7.73
N PHE A 34 -5.16 6.12 8.88
CA PHE A 34 -6.45 6.00 9.59
C PHE A 34 -6.93 4.54 9.75
N ASN A 35 -6.01 3.62 10.08
CA ASN A 35 -6.26 2.18 10.20
C ASN A 35 -6.63 1.45 8.88
N HIS A 36 -6.63 2.13 7.74
CA HIS A 36 -6.85 1.54 6.42
C HIS A 36 -5.54 1.31 5.67
N LYS A 37 -5.43 0.18 4.95
CA LYS A 37 -4.28 -0.10 4.07
C LYS A 37 -4.44 0.72 2.78
N ARG A 38 -3.46 1.57 2.48
CA ARG A 38 -3.43 2.42 1.29
C ARG A 38 -2.09 2.27 0.56
N VAL A 39 -2.12 2.36 -0.76
CA VAL A 39 -0.92 2.37 -1.60
C VAL A 39 -0.52 3.81 -1.95
N THR A 40 -1.51 4.70 -2.06
CA THR A 40 -1.33 6.13 -2.26
C THR A 40 -1.92 6.93 -1.10
N VAL A 41 -1.34 8.10 -0.83
CA VAL A 41 -1.89 9.09 0.10
C VAL A 41 -2.28 10.31 -0.71
N GLU A 42 -3.57 10.62 -0.71
CA GLU A 42 -4.09 11.85 -1.30
C GLU A 42 -3.86 13.01 -0.34
N MET A 43 -3.29 14.10 -0.85
CA MET A 43 -2.94 15.28 -0.08
C MET A 43 -3.39 16.53 -0.81
N THR A 44 -3.87 17.51 -0.05
CA THR A 44 -4.17 18.87 -0.51
C THR A 44 -3.43 19.86 0.38
N PRO A 45 -3.31 21.15 0.00
CA PRO A 45 -2.77 22.16 0.88
C PRO A 45 -3.43 22.17 2.26
N MET A 46 -2.64 22.49 3.28
CA MET A 46 -3.04 22.54 4.69
C MET A 46 -3.53 21.20 5.27
N THR A 47 -3.14 20.07 4.66
CA THR A 47 -3.45 18.73 5.21
C THR A 47 -2.27 18.16 6.00
N PHE A 48 -2.60 17.47 7.09
CA PHE A 48 -1.62 16.78 7.93
C PHE A 48 -2.08 15.33 8.07
N THR A 49 -1.27 14.39 7.59
CA THR A 49 -1.60 12.97 7.64
C THR A 49 -0.42 12.18 8.18
N THR A 50 -0.67 11.33 9.17
CA THR A 50 0.34 10.38 9.65
C THR A 50 0.06 9.01 9.04
N ALA A 51 1.08 8.44 8.40
CA ALA A 51 1.04 7.15 7.75
C ALA A 51 2.03 6.18 8.41
N LEU A 52 1.58 4.97 8.71
CA LEU A 52 2.43 3.92 9.28
C LEU A 52 2.90 2.97 8.18
N MET A 53 4.20 2.71 8.11
CA MET A 53 4.81 1.81 7.14
C MET A 53 5.57 0.69 7.84
N LYS A 54 5.46 -0.55 7.33
CA LYS A 54 6.41 -1.63 7.65
C LYS A 54 7.35 -1.84 6.46
N PRO A 55 8.67 -1.62 6.62
CA PRO A 55 9.63 -1.79 5.53
C PRO A 55 9.89 -3.28 5.27
N THR A 56 9.26 -3.87 4.25
CA THR A 56 9.36 -5.32 4.00
C THR A 56 10.52 -5.72 3.09
N ALA A 57 11.02 -4.80 2.26
CA ALA A 57 12.08 -5.06 1.30
C ALA A 57 13.28 -4.13 1.54
N ILE A 58 14.50 -4.68 1.46
CA ILE A 58 15.76 -3.92 1.46
C ILE A 58 15.96 -3.29 0.08
N GLY A 59 16.47 -2.05 0.04
CA GLY A 59 16.81 -1.36 -1.19
C GLY A 59 16.52 0.14 -1.14
N LYS A 60 16.70 0.79 -2.29
CA LYS A 60 16.36 2.19 -2.52
C LYS A 60 15.02 2.25 -3.28
N PHE A 61 14.07 3.02 -2.76
CA PHE A 61 12.69 3.07 -3.27
C PHE A 61 12.27 4.52 -3.53
N LEU A 62 11.45 4.72 -4.56
CA LEU A 62 10.92 6.03 -4.93
C LEU A 62 9.66 6.38 -4.09
N ILE A 63 9.58 7.63 -3.67
CA ILE A 63 8.35 8.28 -3.22
C ILE A 63 8.04 9.35 -4.27
N SER A 64 6.89 9.27 -4.92
CA SER A 64 6.55 10.25 -5.96
C SER A 64 5.06 10.54 -6.02
N CYS A 65 4.74 11.71 -6.56
CA CYS A 65 3.37 11.98 -7.01
C CYS A 65 3.02 11.07 -8.20
N LYS A 66 1.77 10.61 -8.28
CA LYS A 66 1.23 9.85 -9.43
C LYS A 66 0.52 10.68 -10.47
N ILE A 67 0.35 11.96 -10.19
CA ILE A 67 -0.09 12.92 -11.21
C ILE A 67 1.11 13.23 -12.10
N HIS A 68 0.98 12.96 -13.39
CA HIS A 68 2.09 12.97 -14.34
C HIS A 68 2.82 14.33 -14.36
N SER A 69 2.08 15.44 -14.45
CA SER A 69 2.64 16.80 -14.44
C SER A 69 3.48 17.09 -13.19
N HIS A 70 2.99 16.68 -12.01
CA HIS A 70 3.67 16.88 -10.73
C HIS A 70 4.95 16.03 -10.64
N GLN A 71 4.88 14.80 -11.13
CA GLN A 71 6.02 13.89 -11.16
C GLN A 71 7.13 14.45 -12.05
N THR A 72 6.79 14.92 -13.25
CA THR A 72 7.74 15.53 -14.19
C THR A 72 8.27 16.88 -13.71
N ALA A 73 7.49 17.61 -12.91
CA ALA A 73 7.91 18.86 -12.27
C ALA A 73 8.84 18.65 -11.06
N GLY A 74 9.09 17.39 -10.66
CA GLY A 74 10.10 17.06 -9.64
C GLY A 74 9.54 16.63 -8.28
N MET A 75 8.24 16.34 -8.16
CA MET A 75 7.65 15.81 -6.91
C MET A 75 8.03 14.34 -6.64
N ASN A 76 9.32 14.06 -6.55
CA ASN A 76 9.91 12.74 -6.42
C ASN A 76 11.06 12.77 -5.39
N ALA A 77 11.17 11.76 -4.55
CA ALA A 77 12.25 11.59 -3.59
C ALA A 77 12.60 10.10 -3.42
N PHE A 78 13.75 9.78 -2.83
CA PHE A 78 14.13 8.40 -2.55
C PHE A 78 14.29 8.17 -1.05
N PHE A 79 13.95 6.96 -0.61
CA PHE A 79 14.28 6.45 0.72
C PHE A 79 14.99 5.11 0.61
N THR A 80 15.84 4.82 1.59
CA THR A 80 16.62 3.58 1.64
C THR A 80 16.23 2.76 2.85
N VAL A 81 15.97 1.47 2.61
CA VAL A 81 15.78 0.43 3.62
C VAL A 81 17.03 -0.44 3.61
N ASP A 82 17.69 -0.52 4.77
CA ASP A 82 18.91 -1.30 4.97
C ASP A 82 18.66 -2.46 5.95
N ASN A 83 19.56 -3.43 5.91
CA ASN A 83 19.62 -4.47 6.92
C ASN A 83 20.40 -3.95 8.13
N CYS A 84 19.68 -3.61 9.20
CA CYS A 84 20.31 -3.15 10.43
C CYS A 84 20.59 -4.34 11.36
N PRO A 85 21.65 -4.26 12.19
CA PRO A 85 21.83 -5.20 13.28
C PRO A 85 20.63 -5.14 14.23
N ASP A 86 20.25 -6.29 14.78
CA ASP A 86 19.17 -6.36 15.76
C ASP A 86 19.55 -5.47 16.96
N PRO A 87 18.60 -4.71 17.54
CA PRO A 87 18.89 -3.86 18.68
C PRO A 87 19.47 -4.73 19.79
N VAL A 88 20.69 -4.41 20.23
CA VAL A 88 21.28 -5.04 21.41
C VAL A 88 20.35 -4.71 22.57
N VAL A 89 19.56 -5.70 22.99
CA VAL A 89 18.77 -5.59 24.22
C VAL A 89 19.80 -5.54 25.34
N ALA A 90 20.18 -4.34 25.75
CA ALA A 90 20.93 -4.16 26.98
C ALA A 90 20.09 -4.84 28.08
N PRO A 91 20.69 -5.67 28.95
CA PRO A 91 19.96 -6.31 30.03
C PRO A 91 19.27 -5.22 30.83
N VAL A 92 17.94 -5.28 30.86
CA VAL A 92 17.09 -4.38 31.64
C VAL A 92 17.54 -4.50 33.09
N GLN A 93 18.24 -3.49 33.61
CA GLN A 93 18.48 -3.43 35.04
C GLN A 93 17.13 -3.21 35.72
N ASP A 94 16.72 -4.20 36.51
CA ASP A 94 15.51 -4.18 37.30
C ASP A 94 15.61 -3.07 38.36
N LYS A 95 15.17 -1.85 38.04
CA LYS A 95 15.07 -0.74 39.00
C LYS A 95 13.83 -0.85 39.88
N ARG A 96 13.49 -2.05 40.33
CA ARG A 96 12.58 -2.24 41.48
C ARG A 96 13.32 -1.89 42.75
N ASN A 97 13.46 -0.59 43.01
CA ASN A 97 13.58 0.06 44.31
C ASN A 97 14.11 1.49 44.10
N VAL A 98 13.20 2.38 43.71
CA VAL A 98 13.38 3.82 43.99
C VAL A 98 12.18 4.20 44.84
N ILE A 99 12.46 4.46 46.13
CA ILE A 99 11.50 5.07 47.05
C ILE A 99 11.18 6.45 46.46
N ARG A 100 9.90 6.69 46.16
CA ARG A 100 9.40 8.01 45.74
C ARG A 100 9.34 8.89 46.98
N GLU A 101 10.22 9.87 47.08
CA GLU A 101 9.93 11.09 47.83
C GLU A 101 9.02 11.95 46.95
N GLU A 102 7.91 12.39 47.54
CA GLU A 102 6.90 13.24 46.93
C GLU A 102 7.41 14.68 46.99
N ASP A 103 7.71 15.29 45.84
CA ASP A 103 7.83 16.73 45.72
C ASP A 103 6.98 17.20 44.52
N GLU A 104 6.07 18.10 44.84
CA GLU A 104 5.15 18.79 43.94
C GLU A 104 5.90 19.94 43.25
N GLU A 105 5.97 19.96 41.92
CA GLU A 105 6.14 21.20 41.16
C GLU A 105 5.26 21.16 39.90
N GLU A 106 4.41 22.18 39.78
CA GLU A 106 3.49 22.45 38.67
C GLU A 106 4.28 23.08 37.51
N ASP A 107 4.40 22.40 36.37
CA ASP A 107 4.84 23.00 35.11
C ASP A 107 3.76 22.82 34.02
N GLU A 108 3.09 23.94 33.73
CA GLU A 108 2.03 24.16 32.76
C GLU A 108 2.55 24.26 31.31
N ASP A 109 3.33 23.29 30.81
CA ASP A 109 3.66 23.27 29.37
C ASP A 109 3.90 21.86 28.83
N ASN A 110 2.83 21.06 28.73
CA ASN A 110 2.83 19.81 27.98
C ASN A 110 1.69 19.74 26.94
N MET A 111 1.52 20.81 26.18
CA MET A 111 0.67 20.82 24.99
C MET A 111 1.47 20.24 23.80
N PHE A 112 1.13 19.00 23.41
CA PHE A 112 1.64 18.20 22.28
C PHE A 112 2.90 17.34 22.49
N SER A 113 2.89 16.43 23.47
CA SER A 113 3.55 15.13 23.28
C SER A 113 2.51 14.09 22.81
N ILE A 114 2.40 13.88 21.49
CA ILE A 114 1.64 12.74 20.96
C ILE A 114 2.45 11.48 21.26
N VAL A 115 2.27 10.91 22.45
CA VAL A 115 2.79 9.59 22.80
C VAL A 115 1.90 8.54 22.12
N TYR A 116 2.26 8.15 20.91
CA TYR A 116 1.68 6.97 20.27
C TYR A 116 2.06 5.74 21.09
N LYS A 117 1.11 5.17 21.84
CA LYS A 117 1.25 3.81 22.36
C LYS A 117 1.42 2.87 21.16
N GLN A 118 2.59 2.25 21.03
CA GLN A 118 2.88 1.23 20.02
C GLN A 118 2.04 -0.02 20.29
N GLY A 119 0.78 0.05 19.86
CA GLY A 119 -0.21 -1.00 20.03
C GLY A 119 -1.29 -0.85 18.97
N GLY A 120 -0.88 -0.64 17.71
CA GLY A 120 -1.82 -0.67 16.60
C GLY A 120 -2.47 -2.06 16.52
N PRO A 121 -3.78 -2.17 16.19
CA PRO A 121 -4.44 -3.46 16.14
C PRO A 121 -3.66 -4.34 15.15
N VAL A 122 -3.15 -5.45 15.68
CA VAL A 122 -2.67 -6.57 14.87
C VAL A 122 -3.81 -6.88 13.92
N SER A 123 -3.53 -6.93 12.62
CA SER A 123 -4.44 -7.56 11.68
C SER A 123 -4.54 -9.02 12.13
N VAL A 124 -5.52 -9.31 12.99
CA VAL A 124 -5.78 -10.67 13.45
C VAL A 124 -6.23 -11.41 12.21
N LEU A 125 -5.32 -12.15 11.58
CA LEU A 125 -5.67 -13.20 10.64
C LEU A 125 -6.44 -14.24 11.46
N ARG A 126 -7.74 -14.03 11.63
CA ARG A 126 -8.61 -15.02 12.26
C ARG A 126 -8.58 -16.22 11.32
N SER A 127 -8.15 -17.38 11.81
CA SER A 127 -8.27 -18.67 11.12
C SER A 127 -9.72 -19.13 10.93
N SER A 128 -10.68 -18.22 11.11
CA SER A 128 -12.10 -18.50 11.07
C SER A 128 -12.60 -18.36 9.63
N ALA A 129 -12.50 -19.49 8.93
CA ALA A 129 -13.28 -19.94 7.77
C ALA A 129 -12.50 -20.17 6.44
N LYS A 130 -12.43 -21.47 6.10
CA LYS A 130 -12.52 -22.11 4.77
C LYS A 130 -11.29 -22.21 3.87
N GLY A 131 -10.60 -23.34 4.01
CA GLY A 131 -9.88 -24.01 2.92
C GLY A 131 -8.36 -23.83 2.90
N ARG A 132 -7.66 -24.77 2.26
CA ARG A 132 -6.23 -24.59 1.93
C ARG A 132 -6.12 -23.45 0.92
N PRO A 133 -5.04 -22.64 0.94
CA PRO A 133 -4.84 -21.58 -0.03
C PRO A 133 -4.99 -22.11 -1.46
N LYS A 134 -5.82 -21.44 -2.25
CA LYS A 134 -6.14 -21.88 -3.61
C LYS A 134 -5.19 -21.24 -4.62
N VAL A 135 -4.89 -21.99 -5.68
CA VAL A 135 -4.22 -21.46 -6.86
C VAL A 135 -5.27 -21.13 -7.92
N TRP A 136 -5.40 -19.85 -8.25
CA TRP A 136 -6.29 -19.35 -9.30
C TRP A 136 -5.52 -19.25 -10.61
N VAL A 137 -5.96 -19.98 -11.64
CA VAL A 137 -5.32 -19.98 -12.96
C VAL A 137 -6.15 -19.12 -13.92
N HIS A 138 -5.49 -18.16 -14.57
CA HIS A 138 -6.12 -17.24 -15.53
C HIS A 138 -5.31 -17.20 -16.82
N TYR A 139 -5.98 -17.25 -17.97
CA TYR A 139 -5.39 -17.01 -19.28
C TYR A 139 -5.99 -15.72 -19.85
N ILE A 140 -5.14 -14.71 -20.03
CA ILE A 140 -5.54 -13.36 -20.42
C ILE A 140 -4.75 -12.97 -21.67
N ALA A 141 -5.45 -12.67 -22.76
CA ALA A 141 -4.80 -12.12 -23.94
C ALA A 141 -5.07 -10.61 -24.06
N ALA A 142 -4.09 -9.86 -24.55
CA ALA A 142 -4.34 -8.54 -25.12
C ALA A 142 -4.66 -8.72 -26.61
N GLU A 143 -5.80 -8.21 -27.06
CA GLU A 143 -6.26 -8.28 -28.45
C GLU A 143 -6.66 -6.87 -28.89
N GLU A 144 -6.35 -6.51 -30.13
CA GLU A 144 -6.82 -5.27 -30.74
C GLU A 144 -8.33 -5.36 -31.03
N MET A 145 -9.07 -4.31 -30.66
CA MET A 145 -10.53 -4.29 -30.78
C MET A 145 -11.02 -2.91 -31.21
N ASP A 146 -12.02 -2.90 -32.09
CA ASP A 146 -12.77 -1.69 -32.40
C ASP A 146 -13.72 -1.38 -31.24
N TRP A 147 -13.51 -0.24 -30.59
CA TRP A 147 -14.30 0.19 -29.44
C TRP A 147 -15.03 1.50 -29.73
N ASP A 148 -16.37 1.44 -29.77
CA ASP A 148 -17.23 2.62 -29.82
C ASP A 148 -17.69 3.01 -28.40
N TYR A 149 -17.16 4.14 -27.92
CA TYR A 149 -17.48 4.72 -26.61
C TYR A 149 -18.92 5.23 -26.49
N SER A 150 -19.64 5.38 -27.60
CA SER A 150 -20.99 5.95 -27.67
C SER A 150 -22.10 4.91 -27.93
N SER A 151 -21.74 3.66 -28.26
CA SER A 151 -22.72 2.62 -28.59
C SER A 151 -23.54 2.21 -27.36
N GLN A 152 -24.87 2.26 -27.49
CA GLN A 152 -25.80 1.65 -26.51
C GLN A 152 -25.89 0.12 -26.65
N SER A 153 -25.19 -0.47 -27.62
CA SER A 153 -25.20 -1.90 -27.92
C SER A 153 -23.80 -2.51 -27.88
N GLY A 154 -23.14 -2.37 -26.74
CA GLY A 154 -22.14 -3.28 -26.18
C GLY A 154 -20.96 -3.68 -27.09
N ASN A 155 -19.79 -3.13 -26.78
CA ASN A 155 -18.52 -3.51 -27.40
C ASN A 155 -17.70 -4.48 -26.56
N ARG A 156 -16.87 -5.28 -27.23
CA ARG A 156 -15.99 -6.29 -26.62
C ARG A 156 -14.77 -5.60 -26.05
N GLY A 157 -14.49 -5.84 -24.78
CA GLY A 157 -13.25 -5.44 -24.12
C GLY A 157 -12.34 -6.63 -23.86
N SER A 158 -11.32 -6.45 -23.02
CA SER A 158 -10.33 -7.50 -22.76
C SER A 158 -10.97 -8.85 -22.43
N GLU A 159 -10.44 -9.91 -23.02
CA GLU A 159 -11.10 -11.20 -23.01
C GLU A 159 -10.34 -12.22 -22.17
N LYS A 160 -11.12 -13.03 -21.44
CA LYS A 160 -10.59 -14.15 -20.67
C LYS A 160 -10.71 -15.41 -21.50
N TYR A 161 -9.69 -16.26 -21.46
CA TYR A 161 -9.69 -17.54 -22.17
C TYR A 161 -9.88 -18.70 -21.19
N THR A 162 -10.51 -19.78 -21.65
CA THR A 162 -10.72 -20.98 -20.83
C THR A 162 -9.50 -21.90 -20.80
N ASP A 163 -8.63 -21.80 -21.80
CA ASP A 163 -7.51 -22.70 -22.06
C ASP A 163 -6.18 -21.96 -22.32
N LYS A 164 -5.08 -22.71 -22.22
CA LYS A 164 -3.71 -22.24 -22.51
C LYS A 164 -3.48 -21.91 -23.98
N THR A 165 -4.31 -22.47 -24.85
CA THR A 165 -4.22 -22.31 -26.31
C THR A 165 -4.82 -20.99 -26.79
N PHE A 166 -5.49 -20.24 -25.90
CA PHE A 166 -6.14 -18.97 -26.21
C PHE A 166 -7.12 -19.10 -27.39
N THR A 167 -7.76 -20.25 -27.50
CA THR A 167 -8.68 -20.60 -28.61
C THR A 167 -10.13 -20.37 -28.23
N VAL A 168 -10.48 -20.61 -26.97
CA VAL A 168 -11.86 -20.52 -26.50
C VAL A 168 -12.01 -19.35 -25.54
N LYS A 169 -12.73 -18.33 -26.01
CA LYS A 169 -13.10 -17.14 -25.25
C LYS A 169 -14.13 -17.51 -24.19
N LYS A 170 -13.88 -17.13 -22.94
CA LYS A 170 -14.85 -17.22 -21.84
C LYS A 170 -15.85 -16.08 -22.02
N THR A 171 -17.14 -16.39 -21.97
CA THR A 171 -18.21 -15.38 -21.99
C THR A 171 -18.03 -14.42 -20.81
N THR A 172 -17.50 -13.22 -21.09
CA THR A 172 -17.37 -12.12 -20.14
C THR A 172 -18.25 -10.96 -20.56
N ASP A 173 -18.74 -10.23 -19.56
CA ASP A 173 -19.48 -9.00 -19.79
C ASP A 173 -18.62 -8.01 -20.57
N LYS A 174 -19.29 -7.31 -21.49
CA LYS A 174 -18.74 -6.38 -22.47
C LYS A 174 -18.18 -5.11 -21.81
N MET A 175 -16.99 -5.19 -21.23
CA MET A 175 -16.34 -4.06 -20.54
C MET A 175 -14.93 -3.85 -21.06
N LEU A 176 -14.57 -2.60 -21.34
CA LEU A 176 -13.21 -2.17 -21.72
C LEU A 176 -12.14 -2.65 -20.72
N MET A 177 -12.54 -2.86 -19.46
CA MET A 177 -11.67 -3.29 -18.39
C MET A 177 -11.32 -4.77 -18.45
N GLY A 178 -10.12 -5.09 -17.93
CA GLY A 178 -9.59 -6.41 -17.61
C GLY A 178 -10.64 -7.40 -17.06
N PRO A 179 -10.50 -8.72 -17.29
CA PRO A 179 -11.32 -9.68 -16.58
C PRO A 179 -11.06 -9.60 -15.07
N GLU A 180 -12.12 -9.77 -14.28
CA GLU A 180 -12.01 -9.65 -12.83
C GLU A 180 -11.15 -10.77 -12.22
N LEU A 181 -10.22 -10.37 -11.35
CA LEU A 181 -9.36 -11.26 -10.57
C LEU A 181 -9.75 -11.11 -9.09
N ARG A 182 -10.25 -12.19 -8.48
CA ARG A 182 -10.62 -12.24 -7.05
C ARG A 182 -9.84 -13.36 -6.37
N GLY A 183 -9.42 -13.12 -5.12
CA GLY A 183 -8.73 -14.10 -4.31
C GLY A 183 -8.62 -13.62 -2.86
N GLU A 184 -8.41 -14.57 -1.96
CA GLU A 184 -8.31 -14.32 -0.54
C GLU A 184 -6.86 -14.18 -0.07
N VAL A 185 -6.65 -13.75 1.18
CA VAL A 185 -5.30 -13.62 1.73
C VAL A 185 -4.64 -14.99 1.81
N GLY A 186 -3.52 -15.16 1.08
CA GLY A 186 -2.76 -16.40 1.01
C GLY A 186 -2.95 -17.18 -0.29
N ASP A 187 -3.99 -16.87 -1.06
CA ASP A 187 -4.18 -17.44 -2.39
C ASP A 187 -3.04 -17.03 -3.35
N LYS A 188 -2.83 -17.86 -4.37
CA LYS A 188 -1.85 -17.60 -5.43
C LYS A 188 -2.56 -17.45 -6.77
N PHE A 189 -2.11 -16.50 -7.58
CA PHE A 189 -2.56 -16.35 -8.97
C PHE A 189 -1.48 -16.85 -9.92
N GLN A 190 -1.88 -17.69 -10.88
CA GLN A 190 -1.04 -18.11 -11.99
C GLN A 190 -1.68 -17.55 -13.27
N VAL A 191 -1.07 -16.49 -13.81
CA VAL A 191 -1.60 -15.76 -14.96
C VAL A 191 -0.74 -16.08 -16.18
N GLY A 192 -1.31 -16.79 -17.15
CA GLY A 192 -0.76 -16.93 -18.49
C GLY A 192 -1.18 -15.75 -19.35
N HIS A 193 -0.23 -15.12 -20.02
CA HIS A 193 -0.48 -13.93 -20.84
C HIS A 193 0.08 -14.11 -22.24
N VAL A 194 -0.64 -13.60 -23.24
CA VAL A 194 -0.21 -13.53 -24.64
C VAL A 194 -0.65 -12.19 -25.24
N ASP A 195 0.16 -11.67 -26.14
CA ASP A 195 -0.16 -10.49 -26.95
C ASP A 195 -0.56 -10.98 -28.35
N LEU A 196 -1.83 -10.83 -28.71
CA LEU A 196 -2.37 -11.23 -30.01
C LEU A 196 -2.34 -10.00 -30.93
N LYS A 197 -1.18 -9.75 -31.54
CA LYS A 197 -1.07 -8.79 -32.64
C LYS A 197 -1.61 -9.40 -33.92
N ARG A 198 -2.43 -8.64 -34.63
CA ARG A 198 -3.00 -9.04 -35.92
C ARG A 198 -2.04 -8.75 -37.07
#